data_AF-A0A383BRY5-F1
#
_entry.id   AF-A0A383BRY5-F1
#
_cell.length_a   1.000
_cell.length_b   1.000
_cell.length_c   1.000
_cell.angle_alpha   90.00
_cell.angle_beta   90.00
_cell.angle_gamma   90.00
#
_symmetry.space_group_name_H-M   'P 1'
#
loop_
_entity.id
_entity.type
_entity.pdbx_description
1 polymer ?
#
loop_
_entity_poly.entity_id
_entity_poly.type
_entity_poly.pdbx_seq_one_letter_code
_entity_poly.pdbx_strand_id
1 'polypeptide(L)'
;MKTWIDLFSKQVQAPTDVASVVLLRIVFGLLMFWGIMSDFYAGWVSELYAKPQFHFQYEWFQWLKPLPEEWMYLLFGSLAVLSLMITLGLFYRMSALLFFLGYTYIFLIERTTYNNHFYLICLLSFILTLAPLHRSWSLDVLRGAVAHTDQLPALWLWFFRFHIGIV
;
A
#
# COMPACT_ATOMS: atom_id res chain seq x y z
N MET A 1 14.17 -38.55 7.41
CA MET A 1 14.79 -37.49 6.56
C MET A 1 13.87 -36.30 6.60
N LYS A 2 14.33 -35.10 7.00
CA LYS A 2 13.50 -33.90 6.85
C LYS A 2 13.40 -33.58 5.37
N THR A 3 12.18 -33.38 4.89
CA THR A 3 11.91 -33.05 3.50
C THR A 3 12.40 -31.62 3.24
N TRP A 4 12.84 -31.30 2.03
CA TRP A 4 13.22 -29.93 1.67
C TRP A 4 12.12 -28.90 1.97
N ILE A 5 10.85 -29.34 1.87
CA ILE A 5 9.65 -28.56 2.21
C ILE A 5 9.63 -28.19 3.70
N ASP A 6 10.02 -29.10 4.59
CA ASP A 6 10.03 -28.86 6.04
C ASP A 6 11.10 -27.85 6.43
N LEU A 7 12.26 -27.91 5.77
CA LEU A 7 13.36 -26.97 5.97
C LEU A 7 12.97 -25.56 5.50
N PHE A 8 12.33 -25.47 4.33
CA PHE A 8 11.85 -24.20 3.78
C PHE A 8 10.76 -23.60 4.66
N SER A 9 9.76 -24.39 5.06
CA SER A 9 8.68 -23.96 5.95
C SER A 9 9.24 -23.39 7.26
N LYS A 10 10.21 -24.09 7.85
CA LYS A 10 10.88 -23.65 9.08
C LYS A 10 11.61 -22.30 8.90
N GLN A 11 12.28 -22.08 7.77
CA GLN A 11 13.00 -20.83 7.51
C GLN A 11 12.03 -19.65 7.32
N VAL A 12 10.94 -19.85 6.60
CA VAL A 12 9.92 -18.82 6.34
C VAL A 12 9.18 -18.41 7.62
N GLN A 13 8.98 -19.36 8.54
CA GLN A 13 8.33 -19.11 9.83
C GLN A 13 9.30 -18.67 10.93
N ALA A 14 10.60 -18.64 10.68
CA ALA A 14 11.58 -18.26 11.68
C ALA A 14 11.29 -16.83 12.19
N PRO A 15 11.31 -16.61 13.52
CA PRO A 15 11.11 -15.28 14.07
C PRO A 15 12.25 -14.37 13.64
N THR A 16 11.90 -13.18 13.15
CA THR A 16 12.84 -12.15 12.71
C THR A 16 12.44 -10.82 13.30
N ASP A 17 13.45 -9.96 13.52
CA ASP A 17 13.25 -8.61 14.02
C ASP A 17 12.32 -7.79 13.11
N VAL A 18 11.39 -7.06 13.74
CA VAL A 18 10.33 -6.33 13.04
C VAL A 18 10.74 -4.92 12.58
N ALA A 19 11.87 -4.39 13.05
CA ALA A 19 12.21 -2.97 12.88
C ALA A 19 12.29 -2.57 11.40
N SER A 20 12.90 -3.40 10.56
CA SER A 20 13.05 -3.11 9.12
C SER A 20 11.70 -3.02 8.39
N VAL A 21 10.76 -3.93 8.70
CA VAL A 21 9.44 -3.92 8.04
C VAL A 21 8.53 -2.84 8.60
N VAL A 22 8.66 -2.48 9.89
CA VAL A 22 8.01 -1.30 10.47
C VAL A 22 8.52 -0.02 9.84
N LEU A 23 9.84 0.12 9.65
CA LEU A 23 10.40 1.27 8.97
C LEU A 23 9.87 1.38 7.54
N LEU A 24 9.79 0.25 6.83
CA LEU A 24 9.17 0.21 5.50
C LEU A 24 7.72 0.71 5.54
N ARG A 25 6.91 0.29 6.51
CA ARG A 25 5.52 0.77 6.68
C ARG A 25 5.47 2.30 6.83
N ILE A 26 6.34 2.85 7.69
CA ILE A 26 6.41 4.29 7.98
C ILE A 26 6.84 5.07 6.73
N VAL A 27 7.93 4.65 6.10
CA VAL A 27 8.47 5.31 4.89
C VAL A 27 7.48 5.21 3.74
N PHE A 28 6.86 4.05 3.54
CA PHE A 28 5.82 3.88 2.52
C PHE A 28 4.68 4.88 2.73
N GLY A 29 4.09 4.95 3.92
CA GLY A 29 2.98 5.86 4.18
C GLY A 29 3.36 7.34 4.03
N LEU A 30 4.57 7.73 4.44
CA LEU A 30 5.08 9.09 4.25
C LEU A 30 5.31 9.44 2.77
N LEU A 31 5.92 8.54 2.00
CA LEU A 31 6.13 8.72 0.57
C LEU A 31 4.79 8.81 -0.18
N MET A 32 3.81 7.99 0.19
CA MET A 32 2.47 8.03 -0.42
C MET A 32 1.75 9.34 -0.10
N PHE A 33 1.82 9.80 1.14
CA PHE A 33 1.27 11.11 1.52
C PHE A 33 1.90 12.23 0.70
N TRP A 34 3.25 12.25 0.63
CA TRP A 34 3.98 13.24 -0.15
C TRP A 34 3.61 13.21 -1.64
N GLY A 35 3.57 12.03 -2.24
CA GLY A 35 3.20 11.85 -3.65
C GLY A 35 1.80 12.38 -3.94
N ILE A 36 0.81 12.01 -3.12
CA ILE A 36 -0.57 12.47 -3.28
C ILE A 36 -0.67 14.00 -3.10
N MET A 37 0.05 14.57 -2.13
CA MET A 37 0.10 16.03 -1.98
C MET A 37 0.73 16.69 -3.20
N SER A 38 1.80 16.13 -3.75
CA SER A 38 2.42 16.60 -4.99
C SER A 38 1.42 16.61 -6.15
N ASP A 39 0.62 15.55 -6.30
CA ASP A 39 -0.41 15.46 -7.35
C ASP A 39 -1.48 16.55 -7.19
N PHE A 40 -1.86 16.90 -5.95
CA PHE A 40 -2.76 18.02 -5.68
C PHE A 40 -2.14 19.36 -6.07
N TYR A 41 -0.90 19.63 -5.65
CA TYR A 41 -0.23 20.89 -5.95
C TYR A 41 0.05 21.07 -7.45
N ALA A 42 0.32 19.98 -8.15
CA ALA A 42 0.52 19.97 -9.60
C ALA A 42 -0.79 20.07 -10.39
N GLY A 43 -1.95 19.98 -9.75
CA GLY A 43 -3.27 20.01 -10.42
C GLY A 43 -3.64 18.72 -11.15
N TRP A 44 -2.85 17.66 -11.00
CA TRP A 44 -2.99 16.41 -11.74
C TRP A 44 -4.29 15.67 -11.47
N VAL A 45 -4.87 15.83 -10.28
CA VAL A 45 -6.19 15.27 -9.94
C VAL A 45 -7.26 15.73 -10.95
N SER A 46 -7.25 17.01 -11.30
CA SER A 46 -8.20 17.56 -12.28
C SER A 46 -7.77 17.24 -13.72
N GLU A 47 -6.51 17.50 -14.04
CA GLU A 47 -6.00 17.44 -15.42
C GLU A 47 -5.94 16.02 -15.98
N LEU A 48 -5.55 15.03 -15.16
CA LEU A 48 -5.33 13.66 -15.62
C LEU A 48 -6.54 12.76 -15.36
N TYR A 49 -7.33 13.03 -14.32
CA TYR A 49 -8.37 12.09 -13.87
C TYR A 49 -9.80 12.60 -13.97
N ALA A 50 -10.03 13.91 -13.87
CA ALA A 50 -11.40 14.45 -13.80
C ALA A 50 -11.90 15.08 -15.11
N LYS A 51 -11.06 15.88 -15.78
CA LYS A 51 -11.41 16.62 -17.00
C LYS A 51 -11.36 15.83 -18.31
N PRO A 52 -10.47 14.83 -18.49
CA PRO A 52 -10.40 14.13 -19.78
C PRO A 52 -11.75 13.50 -20.15
N GLN A 53 -12.19 13.74 -21.39
CA GLN A 53 -13.43 13.16 -21.90
C GLN A 53 -13.28 11.68 -22.29
N PHE A 54 -12.04 11.23 -22.45
CA PHE A 54 -11.68 9.87 -22.82
C PHE A 54 -10.48 9.42 -21.98
N HIS A 55 -10.59 8.23 -21.40
CA HIS A 55 -9.53 7.60 -20.60
C HIS A 55 -9.04 6.34 -21.30
N PHE A 56 -7.72 6.17 -21.38
CA PHE A 56 -7.14 4.95 -21.92
C PHE A 56 -7.12 3.89 -20.84
N GLN A 57 -8.16 3.06 -20.79
CA GLN A 57 -8.29 2.05 -19.76
C GLN A 57 -7.58 0.75 -20.15
N TYR A 58 -7.22 -0.04 -19.14
CA TYR A 58 -6.78 -1.42 -19.38
C TYR A 58 -7.94 -2.23 -19.95
N GLU A 59 -7.64 -3.11 -20.90
CA GLU A 59 -8.64 -3.88 -21.68
C GLU A 59 -9.68 -4.59 -20.80
N TRP A 60 -9.25 -5.21 -19.70
CA TRP A 60 -10.11 -5.95 -18.77
C TRP A 60 -10.84 -5.08 -17.73
N PHE A 61 -10.57 -3.77 -17.73
CA PHE A 61 -11.05 -2.82 -16.72
C PHE A 61 -11.88 -1.67 -17.31
N GLN A 62 -12.33 -1.81 -18.56
CA GLN A 62 -13.18 -0.80 -19.24
C GLN A 62 -14.51 -0.50 -18.53
N TRP A 63 -14.93 -1.36 -17.60
CA TRP A 63 -16.13 -1.17 -16.78
C TRP A 63 -15.92 -0.20 -15.61
N LEU A 64 -14.66 0.08 -15.21
CA LEU A 64 -14.34 1.06 -14.19
C LEU A 64 -14.37 2.45 -14.81
N LYS A 65 -15.39 3.26 -14.54
CA LYS A 65 -15.43 4.64 -15.04
C LYS A 65 -14.79 5.60 -14.03
N PRO A 66 -14.05 6.62 -14.50
CA PRO A 66 -13.57 7.71 -13.64
C PRO A 66 -14.73 8.33 -12.86
N LEU A 67 -14.45 8.72 -11.62
CA LEU A 67 -15.42 9.40 -10.79
C LEU A 67 -15.54 10.86 -11.24
N PRO A 68 -16.69 11.51 -11.01
CA PRO A 68 -16.80 12.95 -11.22
C PRO A 68 -15.75 13.71 -10.40
N GLU A 69 -15.38 14.91 -10.86
CA GLU A 69 -14.28 15.70 -10.31
C GLU A 69 -14.29 15.78 -8.77
N GLU A 70 -15.42 16.20 -8.18
CA GLU A 70 -15.57 16.33 -6.73
C GLU A 70 -15.24 15.04 -5.96
N TRP A 71 -15.68 13.90 -6.50
CA TRP A 71 -15.43 12.58 -5.92
C TRP A 71 -13.98 12.13 -6.11
N MET A 72 -13.31 12.57 -7.19
CA MET A 72 -11.88 12.33 -7.38
C MET A 72 -11.05 13.09 -6.35
N TYR A 73 -11.37 14.36 -6.09
CA TYR A 73 -10.74 15.15 -5.01
C TYR A 73 -10.95 14.48 -3.64
N LEU A 74 -12.16 14.01 -3.35
CA LEU A 74 -12.47 13.28 -2.13
C LEU A 74 -11.67 11.97 -2.02
N LEU A 75 -11.55 11.23 -3.12
CA LEU A 75 -10.77 9.99 -3.16
C LEU A 75 -9.29 10.26 -2.85
N PHE A 76 -8.65 11.18 -3.57
CA PHE A 76 -7.24 11.52 -3.33
C PHE A 76 -7.03 12.07 -1.90
N GLY A 77 -7.94 12.90 -1.40
CA GLY A 77 -7.90 13.41 -0.02
C GLY A 77 -8.00 12.28 1.00
N SER A 78 -8.88 11.30 0.76
CA SER A 78 -9.01 10.12 1.61
C SER A 78 -7.74 9.25 1.59
N LEU A 79 -7.11 9.08 0.42
CA LEU A 79 -5.87 8.32 0.29
C LEU A 79 -4.71 8.98 1.05
N ALA A 80 -4.63 10.31 1.06
CA ALA A 80 -3.66 11.04 1.87
C ALA A 80 -3.85 10.82 3.37
N VAL A 81 -5.11 10.83 3.85
CA VAL A 81 -5.39 10.53 5.26
C VAL A 81 -5.04 9.08 5.58
N LEU A 82 -5.44 8.14 4.71
CA LEU A 82 -5.15 6.71 4.86
C LEU A 82 -3.64 6.44 4.88
N SER A 83 -2.84 7.13 4.06
CA SER A 83 -1.38 6.96 4.07
C SER A 83 -0.75 7.40 5.39
N LEU A 84 -1.25 8.48 6.02
CA LEU A 84 -0.83 8.87 7.37
C LEU A 84 -1.26 7.86 8.43
N MET A 85 -2.48 7.31 8.33
CA MET A 85 -2.95 6.25 9.22
C MET A 85 -2.09 4.98 9.09
N ILE A 86 -1.63 4.63 7.89
CA ILE A 86 -0.68 3.53 7.66
C ILE A 86 0.67 3.83 8.32
N THR A 87 1.20 5.04 8.16
CA THR A 87 2.45 5.49 8.81
C THR A 87 2.38 5.27 10.33
N LEU A 88 1.32 5.79 10.94
CA LEU A 88 1.08 5.71 12.39
C LEU A 88 0.66 4.30 12.86
N GLY A 89 0.31 3.41 11.95
CA GLY A 89 -0.26 2.10 12.26
C GLY A 89 -1.57 2.21 13.04
N LEU A 90 -2.45 3.11 12.62
CA LEU A 90 -3.78 3.36 13.20
C LEU A 90 -4.87 2.76 12.30
N PHE A 91 -5.75 1.93 12.89
CA PHE A 91 -6.75 1.14 12.14
C PHE A 91 -6.11 0.40 10.96
N TYR A 92 -4.89 -0.08 11.14
CA TYR A 92 -3.94 -0.32 10.06
C TYR A 92 -4.47 -1.26 8.97
N ARG A 93 -5.16 -2.34 9.35
CA ARG A 93 -5.71 -3.31 8.39
C ARG A 93 -6.71 -2.65 7.45
N MET A 94 -7.61 -1.83 8.00
CA MET A 94 -8.60 -1.11 7.22
C MET A 94 -7.95 0.01 6.42
N SER A 95 -7.01 0.75 7.02
CA SER A 95 -6.29 1.83 6.34
C SER A 95 -5.52 1.32 5.12
N ALA A 96 -4.77 0.23 5.27
CA ALA A 96 -4.03 -0.41 4.18
C ALA A 96 -4.95 -0.96 3.10
N LEU A 97 -6.06 -1.61 3.47
CA LEU A 97 -7.02 -2.17 2.51
C LEU A 97 -7.69 -1.07 1.67
N LEU A 98 -8.20 -0.01 2.32
CA LEU A 98 -8.83 1.10 1.62
C LEU A 98 -7.83 1.85 0.74
N PHE A 99 -6.60 2.03 1.23
CA PHE A 99 -5.53 2.63 0.43
C PHE A 99 -5.22 1.79 -0.81
N PHE A 100 -5.04 0.47 -0.65
CA PHE A 100 -4.79 -0.44 -1.76
C PHE A 100 -5.90 -0.37 -2.81
N LEU A 101 -7.17 -0.44 -2.38
CA LEU A 101 -8.31 -0.39 -3.29
C LEU A 101 -8.40 0.95 -4.03
N GLY A 102 -8.27 2.07 -3.32
CA GLY A 102 -8.36 3.40 -3.93
C GLY A 102 -7.17 3.71 -4.85
N TYR A 103 -5.95 3.36 -4.45
CA TYR A 103 -4.77 3.56 -5.29
C TYR A 103 -4.79 2.66 -6.53
N THR A 104 -5.20 1.39 -6.37
CA THR A 104 -5.36 0.47 -7.51
C THR A 104 -6.45 0.95 -8.45
N TYR A 105 -7.54 1.51 -7.93
CA TYR A 105 -8.57 2.12 -8.77
C TYR A 105 -7.98 3.26 -9.63
N ILE A 106 -7.25 4.20 -9.04
CA ILE A 106 -6.59 5.31 -9.78
C ILE A 106 -5.64 4.75 -10.84
N PHE A 107 -4.86 3.74 -10.49
CA PHE A 107 -3.95 3.07 -11.42
C PHE A 107 -4.68 2.42 -12.60
N LEU A 108 -5.86 1.83 -12.40
CA LEU A 108 -6.59 1.10 -13.44
C LEU A 108 -7.41 2.00 -14.37
N ILE A 109 -7.86 3.16 -13.92
CA ILE A 109 -8.71 4.04 -14.74
C ILE A 109 -7.93 4.84 -15.80
N GLU A 110 -6.61 5.00 -15.64
CA GLU A 110 -5.79 5.76 -16.58
C GLU A 110 -4.45 5.06 -16.88
N ARG A 111 -4.34 4.43 -18.05
CA ARG A 111 -3.13 3.73 -18.48
C ARG A 111 -2.05 4.69 -18.96
N THR A 112 -2.38 5.90 -19.41
CA THR A 112 -1.36 6.85 -19.90
C THR A 112 -0.40 7.30 -18.82
N THR A 113 -0.81 7.23 -17.55
CA THR A 113 0.04 7.54 -16.39
C THR A 113 0.87 6.34 -15.93
N TYR A 114 0.81 5.20 -16.63
CA TYR A 114 1.52 3.99 -16.22
C TYR A 114 3.02 4.22 -16.03
N ASN A 115 3.50 3.80 -14.86
CA ASN A 115 4.90 3.67 -14.54
C ASN A 115 5.08 2.42 -13.66
N ASN A 116 6.19 1.70 -13.82
CA ASN A 116 6.55 0.55 -12.97
C ASN A 116 6.52 0.91 -11.47
N HIS A 117 6.77 2.17 -11.12
CA HIS A 117 6.64 2.65 -9.75
C HIS A 117 5.21 2.57 -9.20
N PHE A 118 4.20 2.96 -9.98
CA PHE A 118 2.79 2.88 -9.56
C PHE A 118 2.31 1.44 -9.44
N TYR A 119 2.80 0.57 -10.33
CA TYR A 119 2.57 -0.86 -10.22
C TYR A 119 3.16 -1.43 -8.91
N LEU A 120 4.39 -1.07 -8.57
CA LEU A 120 5.02 -1.48 -7.31
C LEU A 120 4.22 -0.99 -6.09
N ILE A 121 3.68 0.24 -6.11
CA ILE A 121 2.84 0.75 -5.03
C ILE A 121 1.59 -0.11 -4.84
N CYS A 122 0.93 -0.56 -5.92
CA CYS A 122 -0.22 -1.47 -5.84
C CYS A 122 0.17 -2.79 -5.17
N LEU A 123 1.32 -3.38 -5.55
CA LEU A 123 1.80 -4.64 -4.95
C LEU A 123 2.19 -4.47 -3.47
N LEU A 124 2.92 -3.42 -3.13
CA LEU A 124 3.34 -3.15 -1.76
C LEU A 124 2.15 -2.86 -0.85
N SER A 125 1.19 -2.05 -1.31
CA SER A 125 -0.03 -1.78 -0.55
C SER A 125 -0.88 -3.03 -0.37
N PHE A 126 -0.98 -3.90 -1.37
CA PHE A 126 -1.62 -5.22 -1.23
C PHE A 126 -0.96 -6.06 -0.13
N ILE A 127 0.37 -6.18 -0.14
CA ILE A 127 1.10 -6.95 0.88
C ILE A 127 0.92 -6.32 2.27
N LEU A 128 0.90 -4.99 2.37
CA LEU A 128 0.61 -4.29 3.63
C LEU A 128 -0.78 -4.62 4.19
N THR A 129 -1.78 -4.90 3.34
CA THR A 129 -3.09 -5.36 3.85
C THR A 129 -2.98 -6.66 4.64
N LEU A 130 -2.05 -7.55 4.26
CA LEU A 130 -1.85 -8.89 4.80
C LEU A 130 -0.82 -8.91 5.94
N ALA A 131 0.20 -8.06 5.87
CA ALA A 131 1.30 -8.04 6.81
C ALA A 131 0.86 -7.50 8.19
N PRO A 132 1.16 -8.17 9.32
CA PRO A 132 0.79 -7.71 10.65
C PRO A 132 1.74 -6.63 11.19
N LEU A 133 2.09 -5.61 10.37
CA LEU A 133 3.10 -4.60 10.72
C LEU A 133 2.63 -3.58 11.77
N HIS A 134 1.34 -3.57 12.09
CA HIS A 134 0.78 -2.77 13.18
C HIS A 134 0.97 -3.41 14.56
N ARG A 135 1.61 -4.58 14.67
CA ARG A 135 1.89 -5.19 15.97
C ARG A 135 3.13 -4.63 16.67
N SER A 136 3.80 -3.65 16.08
CA SER A 136 4.95 -2.95 16.65
C SER A 136 4.96 -1.49 16.19
N TRP A 137 5.46 -0.60 17.06
CA TRP A 137 5.58 0.85 16.80
C TRP A 137 4.33 1.44 16.13
N SER A 138 3.15 1.20 16.69
CA SER A 138 1.87 1.60 16.11
C SER A 138 0.92 2.17 17.17
N LEU A 139 0.01 3.02 16.71
CA LEU A 139 -1.10 3.48 17.55
C LEU A 139 -2.09 2.35 17.87
N ASP A 140 -2.19 1.32 17.02
CA ASP A 140 -2.99 0.12 17.30
C ASP A 140 -2.50 -0.66 18.53
N VAL A 141 -1.18 -0.71 18.76
CA VAL A 141 -0.61 -1.27 20.00
C VAL A 141 -0.85 -0.32 21.17
N LEU A 142 -0.59 0.97 20.99
CA LEU A 142 -0.71 1.96 22.08
C LEU A 142 -2.15 2.04 22.63
N ARG A 143 -3.15 1.90 21.77
CA ARG A 143 -4.57 1.88 22.18
C ARG A 143 -5.06 0.52 22.69
N GLY A 144 -4.18 -0.49 22.75
CA GLY A 144 -4.52 -1.84 23.20
C GLY A 144 -5.37 -2.66 22.22
N ALA A 145 -5.47 -2.26 20.95
CA ALA A 145 -6.27 -2.99 19.96
C ALA A 145 -5.60 -4.31 19.53
N VAL A 146 -4.27 -4.38 19.59
CA VAL A 146 -3.49 -5.58 19.23
C VAL A 146 -2.28 -5.75 20.15
N ALA A 147 -1.94 -7.00 20.47
CA ALA A 147 -0.77 -7.31 21.30
C ALA A 147 0.55 -7.00 20.57
N HIS A 148 1.44 -6.32 21.30
CA HIS A 148 2.79 -5.98 20.85
C HIS A 148 3.65 -7.23 20.54
N THR A 149 4.50 -7.15 19.52
CA THR A 149 5.58 -8.11 19.27
C THR A 149 6.74 -7.44 18.54
N ASP A 150 7.97 -7.76 18.94
CA ASP A 150 9.18 -7.35 18.21
C ASP A 150 9.62 -8.37 17.16
N GLN A 151 8.89 -9.49 17.07
CA GLN A 151 9.21 -10.58 16.17
C GLN A 151 8.04 -10.91 15.26
N LEU A 152 8.33 -11.03 13.96
CA LEU A 152 7.42 -11.54 12.94
C LEU A 152 8.08 -12.67 12.14
N PRO A 153 7.29 -13.56 11.51
CA PRO A 153 7.82 -14.55 10.59
C PRO A 153 8.67 -13.91 9.47
N ALA A 154 9.81 -14.52 9.17
CA ALA A 154 10.73 -14.08 8.11
C ALA A 154 10.05 -13.88 6.75
N LEU A 155 8.94 -14.59 6.50
CA LEU A 155 8.06 -14.43 5.33
C LEU A 155 7.82 -12.96 4.95
N TRP A 156 7.47 -12.12 5.92
CA TRP A 156 7.11 -10.71 5.64
C TRP A 156 8.31 -9.92 5.15
N LEU A 157 9.47 -10.11 5.78
CA LEU A 157 10.72 -9.49 5.37
C LEU A 157 11.08 -9.88 3.93
N TRP A 158 10.96 -11.17 3.60
CA TRP A 158 11.28 -11.67 2.26
C TRP A 158 10.29 -11.22 1.20
N PHE A 159 9.00 -11.12 1.50
CA PHE A 159 8.02 -10.57 0.56
C PHE A 159 8.35 -9.14 0.15
N PHE A 160 8.67 -8.28 1.12
CA PHE A 160 9.05 -6.89 0.81
C PHE A 160 10.37 -6.81 0.05
N ARG A 161 11.39 -7.58 0.45
CA ARG A 161 12.69 -7.63 -0.25
C ARG A 161 12.55 -8.10 -1.70
N PHE A 162 11.72 -9.11 -1.95
CA PHE A 162 11.48 -9.66 -3.28
C PHE A 162 10.91 -8.60 -4.23
N HIS A 163 9.87 -7.89 -3.81
CA HIS A 163 9.22 -6.88 -4.65
C HIS A 163 10.13 -5.67 -4.91
N ILE A 164 10.89 -5.23 -3.91
CA ILE A 164 11.85 -4.13 -4.06
C ILE A 164 13.05 -4.55 -4.92
N GLY A 165 13.45 -5.82 -4.89
CA GLY A 165 14.63 -6.30 -5.62
C GLY A 165 14.37 -6.66 -7.09
N ILE A 166 13.12 -6.82 -7.50
CA ILE A 166 12.74 -7.23 -8.86
C ILE A 166 12.29 -6.07 -9.74
N VAL A 167 11.64 -5.06 -9.14
CA VAL A 167 11.15 -3.88 -9.85
C VAL A 167 12.24 -2.82 -9.92
#